data_AF-A0A1B6FZP6-F1
#
_entry.id   AF-A0A1B6FZP6-F1
#
_cell.length_a   1.000
_cell.length_b   1.000
_cell.length_c   1.000
_cell.angle_alpha   90.00
_cell.angle_beta   90.00
_cell.angle_gamma   90.00
#
_symmetry.space_group_name_H-M   'P 1'
#
loop_
_entity.id
_entity.type
_entity.pdbx_description
1 polymer ?
#
loop_
_entity_poly.entity_id
_entity_poly.type
_entity_poly.pdbx_seq_one_letter_code
_entity_poly.pdbx_strand_id
1 'polypeptide(L)'
;NSFPSILGDLLSDAIGCIGFSWAASPACTELETIVLDWFGKAIGLPEEFLTLKQKSKGGGVIQTSASECVLVTMIAARAQAIKRLKQQHPFVEEGVLLSKLMAYCSKEA
;
A
#
# COMPACT_ATOMS: atom_id res chain seq x y z
N ASN A 1 2.84 18.74 -13.86
CA ASN A 1 1.41 19.08 -13.85
C ASN A 1 0.91 19.25 -15.26
N SER A 2 0.10 18.32 -15.74
CA SER A 2 -0.62 18.44 -17.00
C SER A 2 -1.96 19.15 -16.76
N PHE A 3 -2.54 19.76 -17.81
CA PHE A 3 -3.87 20.38 -17.72
C PHE A 3 -4.96 19.48 -17.11
N PRO A 4 -5.11 18.19 -17.48
CA PRO A 4 -6.12 17.32 -16.86
C PRO A 4 -5.86 17.07 -15.37
N SER A 5 -4.61 17.03 -14.91
CA SER A 5 -4.28 16.88 -13.48
C SER A 5 -4.80 18.07 -12.67
N ILE A 6 -4.58 19.29 -13.16
CA ILE A 6 -5.01 20.51 -12.48
C ILE A 6 -6.53 20.57 -12.33
N LEU A 7 -7.26 20.17 -13.38
CA LEU A 7 -8.73 20.13 -13.33
C LEU A 7 -9.25 19.02 -12.40
N GLY A 8 -8.56 17.88 -12.36
CA GLY A 8 -8.88 16.79 -11.44
C GLY A 8 -8.70 17.20 -9.98
N ASP A 9 -7.59 17.85 -9.66
CA ASP A 9 -7.30 18.34 -8.31
C ASP A 9 -8.31 19.41 -7.88
N LEU A 10 -8.65 20.36 -8.77
CA LEU A 10 -9.66 21.38 -8.50
C LEU A 10 -11.04 20.77 -8.16
N LEU A 11 -11.44 19.72 -8.87
CA LEU A 11 -12.69 19.02 -8.60
C LEU A 11 -12.63 18.23 -7.28
N SER A 12 -11.51 17.56 -7.02
CA SER A 12 -11.29 16.82 -5.77
C SER A 12 -11.37 17.75 -4.55
N ASP A 13 -10.72 18.91 -4.62
CA ASP A 13 -10.74 19.93 -3.57
C ASP A 13 -12.15 20.50 -3.37
N ALA A 14 -12.92 20.69 -4.45
CA ALA A 14 -14.30 21.17 -4.36
C ALA A 14 -15.24 20.16 -3.70
N ILE A 15 -15.00 18.85 -3.87
CA ILE A 15 -15.79 17.80 -3.20
C ILE A 15 -15.39 17.68 -1.73
N GLY A 16 -14.09 17.74 -1.43
CA GLY A 16 -13.58 17.66 -0.06
C GLY A 16 -13.93 16.35 0.67
N CYS A 17 -14.09 15.22 -0.05
CA CYS A 17 -14.34 13.91 0.55
C CYS A 17 -13.15 13.50 1.43
N ILE A 18 -13.41 12.84 2.57
CA ILE A 18 -12.37 12.17 3.35
C ILE A 18 -12.61 10.65 3.28
N GLY A 19 -11.80 9.96 2.49
CA GLY A 19 -11.92 8.52 2.22
C GLY A 19 -11.33 7.61 3.30
N PHE A 20 -11.51 7.90 4.59
CA PHE A 20 -10.91 7.07 5.67
C PHE A 20 -11.51 5.66 5.75
N SER A 21 -12.73 5.49 5.23
CA SER A 21 -13.40 4.20 5.12
C SER A 21 -14.26 4.18 3.87
N TRP A 22 -14.56 2.98 3.36
CA TRP A 22 -15.46 2.83 2.21
C TRP A 22 -16.81 3.51 2.44
N ALA A 23 -17.37 3.42 3.66
CA ALA A 23 -18.66 4.04 3.98
C ALA A 23 -18.62 5.59 3.98
N ALA A 24 -17.45 6.19 4.24
CA ALA A 24 -17.29 7.64 4.26
C ALA A 24 -17.27 8.23 2.84
N SER A 25 -16.67 7.51 1.89
CA SER A 25 -16.74 7.86 0.48
C SER A 25 -16.50 6.63 -0.40
N PRO A 26 -17.58 5.94 -0.81
CA PRO A 26 -17.47 4.75 -1.67
C PRO A 26 -16.79 5.08 -3.00
N ALA A 27 -17.17 6.21 -3.60
CA ALA A 27 -16.63 6.67 -4.87
C ALA A 27 -15.11 6.94 -4.80
N CYS A 28 -14.63 7.57 -3.71
CA CYS A 28 -13.20 7.84 -3.55
C CYS A 28 -12.40 6.51 -3.45
N THR A 29 -12.93 5.47 -2.79
CA THR A 29 -12.26 4.16 -2.65
C THR A 29 -12.34 3.30 -3.93
N GLU A 30 -13.50 3.25 -4.58
CA GLU A 30 -13.74 2.42 -5.77
C GLU A 30 -12.99 2.97 -6.99
N LEU A 31 -12.98 4.30 -7.16
CA LEU A 31 -12.27 4.93 -8.27
C LEU A 31 -10.76 4.68 -8.17
N GLU A 32 -10.18 4.80 -6.99
CA GLU A 32 -8.76 4.49 -6.77
C GLU A 32 -8.44 3.04 -7.16
N THR A 33 -9.29 2.10 -6.75
CA THR A 33 -9.10 0.67 -7.08
C THR A 33 -9.10 0.44 -8.59
N ILE A 34 -10.03 1.05 -9.33
CA ILE A 34 -10.13 0.90 -10.79
C ILE A 34 -8.91 1.52 -11.48
N VAL A 35 -8.55 2.75 -11.10
CA VAL A 35 -7.43 3.48 -11.73
C VAL A 35 -6.10 2.76 -11.49
N LEU A 36 -5.87 2.21 -10.30
CA LEU A 36 -4.66 1.46 -10.00
C LEU A 36 -4.62 0.10 -10.69
N ASP A 37 -5.76 -0.56 -10.90
CA ASP A 37 -5.85 -1.78 -11.71
C ASP A 37 -5.50 -1.48 -13.18
N TRP A 38 -5.97 -0.36 -13.73
CA TRP A 38 -5.56 0.12 -15.07
C TRP A 38 -4.09 0.44 -15.14
N PHE A 39 -3.55 1.14 -14.14
CA PHE A 39 -2.14 1.49 -14.08
C PHE A 39 -1.26 0.24 -14.01
N GLY A 40 -1.60 -0.72 -13.13
CA GLY A 40 -0.88 -1.98 -12.99
C GLY A 40 -0.86 -2.79 -14.30
N LYS A 41 -1.98 -2.82 -15.02
CA LYS A 41 -2.06 -3.43 -16.36
C LYS A 41 -1.17 -2.71 -17.37
N ALA A 42 -1.15 -1.37 -17.35
CA ALA A 42 -0.37 -0.56 -18.29
C ALA A 42 1.15 -0.76 -18.14
N ILE A 43 1.63 -0.97 -16.92
CA ILE A 43 3.06 -1.25 -16.63
C ILE A 43 3.40 -2.74 -16.64
N GLY A 44 2.43 -3.62 -16.95
CA GLY A 44 2.65 -5.07 -17.05
C GLY A 44 2.90 -5.77 -15.72
N LEU A 45 2.29 -5.31 -14.62
CA LEU A 45 2.41 -6.00 -13.34
C LEU A 45 1.76 -7.40 -13.36
N PRO A 46 2.30 -8.36 -12.56
CA PRO A 46 1.65 -9.65 -12.35
C PRO A 46 0.21 -9.53 -11.88
N GLU A 47 -0.64 -10.50 -12.25
CA GLU A 47 -2.06 -10.48 -11.89
C GLU A 47 -2.33 -10.52 -10.38
N GLU A 48 -1.36 -10.96 -9.57
CA GLU A 48 -1.43 -10.96 -8.10
C GLU A 48 -1.47 -9.55 -7.49
N PHE A 49 -1.07 -8.51 -8.25
CA PHE A 49 -1.16 -7.11 -7.83
C PHE A 49 -2.45 -6.41 -8.30
N LEU A 50 -3.25 -7.07 -9.15
CA LEU A 50 -4.46 -6.50 -9.74
C LEU A 50 -5.68 -6.81 -8.87
N THR A 51 -6.30 -5.79 -8.26
CA THR A 51 -7.37 -5.97 -7.28
C THR A 51 -8.61 -6.67 -7.87
N LEU A 52 -8.94 -6.42 -9.15
CA LEU A 52 -10.18 -6.89 -9.75
C LEU A 52 -10.11 -8.33 -10.30
N LYS A 53 -8.95 -8.98 -10.23
CA LYS A 53 -8.75 -10.34 -10.74
C LYS A 53 -9.25 -11.39 -9.74
N GLN A 54 -10.03 -12.35 -10.23
CA GLN A 54 -10.52 -13.48 -9.45
C GLN A 54 -9.32 -14.32 -8.94
N LYS A 55 -9.04 -14.26 -7.63
CA LYS A 55 -7.93 -14.86 -6.86
C LYS A 55 -6.78 -13.93 -6.45
N SER A 56 -6.82 -12.65 -6.82
CA SER A 56 -5.86 -11.69 -6.27
C SER A 56 -6.09 -11.50 -4.77
N LYS A 57 -5.00 -11.56 -3.99
CA LYS A 57 -4.98 -11.18 -2.57
C LYS A 57 -4.28 -9.83 -2.36
N GLY A 58 -3.77 -9.24 -3.44
CA GLY A 58 -3.09 -7.95 -3.45
C GLY A 58 -3.98 -6.85 -4.01
N GLY A 59 -3.35 -5.71 -4.25
CA GLY A 59 -3.98 -4.52 -4.82
C GLY A 59 -3.03 -3.33 -4.82
N GLY A 60 -3.49 -2.22 -5.38
CA GLY A 60 -2.80 -0.94 -5.31
C GLY A 60 -3.44 -0.01 -4.29
N VAL A 61 -2.64 0.92 -3.76
CA VAL A 61 -3.11 2.11 -3.03
C VAL A 61 -2.27 3.33 -3.43
N ILE A 62 -2.87 4.51 -3.53
CA ILE A 62 -2.17 5.77 -3.76
C ILE A 62 -1.64 6.29 -2.41
N GLN A 63 -0.36 6.64 -2.36
CA GLN A 63 0.29 7.24 -1.18
C GLN A 63 0.85 8.61 -1.56
N THR A 64 1.10 9.46 -0.56
CA THR A 64 1.62 10.82 -0.79
C THR A 64 3.05 10.81 -1.34
N SER A 65 3.86 9.82 -0.96
CA SER A 65 5.26 9.75 -1.36
C SER A 65 5.80 8.32 -1.45
N ALA A 66 6.89 8.15 -2.22
CA ALA A 66 7.62 6.89 -2.28
C ALA A 66 8.24 6.52 -0.91
N SER A 67 8.70 7.50 -0.13
CA SER A 67 9.27 7.29 1.20
C SER A 67 8.25 6.67 2.17
N GLU A 68 6.98 7.11 2.11
CA GLU A 68 5.90 6.51 2.88
C GLU A 68 5.59 5.09 2.41
N CYS A 69 5.58 4.82 1.10
CA CYS A 69 5.43 3.45 0.59
C CYS A 69 6.49 2.52 1.17
N VAL A 70 7.77 2.94 1.21
CA VAL A 70 8.85 2.14 1.79
C VAL A 70 8.63 1.94 3.29
N LEU A 71 8.27 3.00 4.02
CA LEU A 71 8.00 2.91 5.46
C LEU A 71 6.85 1.94 5.78
N VAL A 72 5.72 2.05 5.07
CA VAL A 72 4.55 1.17 5.24
C VAL A 72 4.92 -0.27 4.94
N THR A 73 5.68 -0.49 3.85
CA THR A 73 6.16 -1.83 3.47
C THR A 73 7.04 -2.43 4.56
N MET A 74 7.96 -1.65 5.12
CA MET A 74 8.86 -2.08 6.20
C MET A 74 8.11 -2.39 7.50
N ILE A 75 7.07 -1.62 7.85
CA ILE A 75 6.22 -1.89 9.01
C ILE A 75 5.44 -3.20 8.81
N ALA A 76 4.85 -3.41 7.63
CA ALA A 76 4.12 -4.63 7.30
C ALA A 76 5.04 -5.86 7.32
N ALA A 77 6.24 -5.76 6.73
CA ALA A 77 7.24 -6.82 6.72
C ALA A 77 7.71 -7.16 8.14
N ARG A 78 7.98 -6.15 8.98
CA ARG A 78 8.35 -6.33 10.39
C ARG A 78 7.25 -7.07 11.15
N ALA A 79 6.00 -6.63 11.04
CA ALA A 79 4.87 -7.26 11.73
C ALA A 79 4.69 -8.73 11.29
N GLN A 80 4.82 -9.02 10.00
CA GLN A 80 4.73 -10.37 9.48
C GLN A 80 5.90 -11.25 9.95
N ALA A 81 7.12 -10.72 9.99
CA ALA A 81 8.30 -11.42 10.48
C ALA A 81 8.17 -11.77 11.98
N ILE A 82 7.74 -10.82 12.80
CA ILE A 82 7.50 -11.03 14.23
C ILE A 82 6.43 -12.10 14.44
N LYS A 83 5.31 -12.02 13.71
CA LYS A 83 4.23 -13.02 13.80
C LYS A 83 4.75 -14.44 13.51
N ARG A 84 5.59 -14.60 12.48
CA ARG A 84 6.22 -15.89 12.14
C ARG A 84 7.18 -16.36 13.22
N LEU A 85 8.05 -15.48 13.74
CA LEU A 85 9.02 -15.82 14.78
C LEU A 85 8.34 -16.18 16.11
N LYS A 86 7.25 -15.51 16.47
CA LYS A 86 6.45 -15.84 17.65
C LYS A 86 5.79 -17.22 17.56
N GLN A 87 5.40 -17.66 16.36
CA GLN A 87 4.88 -19.02 16.16
C GLN A 87 5.97 -20.08 16.38
N GLN A 88 7.22 -19.78 16.04
CA GLN A 88 8.36 -20.69 16.21
C GLN A 88 8.96 -20.63 17.63
N HIS A 89 8.90 -19.47 18.27
CA HIS A 89 9.46 -19.21 19.60
C HIS A 89 8.42 -18.54 20.51
N PRO A 90 7.38 -19.26 20.96
CA PRO A 90 6.25 -18.67 21.69
C PRO A 90 6.63 -17.96 23.00
N PHE A 91 7.66 -18.46 23.69
CA PHE A 91 8.09 -17.97 25.00
C PHE A 91 9.12 -16.85 24.96
N VAL A 92 9.66 -16.52 23.78
CA VAL A 92 10.64 -15.44 23.63
C VAL A 92 9.88 -14.11 23.57
N GLU A 93 10.33 -13.12 24.34
CA GLU A 93 9.75 -11.78 24.33
C GLU A 93 9.86 -11.13 22.94
N GLU A 94 8.85 -10.34 22.56
CA GLU A 94 8.83 -9.70 21.24
C GLU A 94 9.99 -8.74 21.02
N GLY A 95 10.38 -7.97 22.04
CA GLY A 95 11.50 -7.03 21.96
C GLY A 95 12.82 -7.72 21.60
N VAL A 96 13.04 -8.95 22.08
CA VAL A 96 14.23 -9.75 21.76
C VAL A 96 14.18 -10.28 20.32
N LEU A 97 13.00 -10.56 19.79
CA LEU A 97 12.84 -10.95 18.38
C LEU A 97 13.05 -9.74 17.46
N LEU A 98 12.54 -8.58 17.87
CA LEU A 98 12.61 -7.33 17.13
C LEU A 98 14.06 -6.83 17.00
N SER A 99 14.87 -6.94 18.07
CA SER A 99 16.27 -6.55 18.05
C SER A 99 17.16 -7.41 17.13
N LYS A 100 16.66 -8.57 16.69
CA LYS A 100 17.36 -9.49 15.78
C LYS A 100 17.00 -9.28 14.31
N LEU A 101 16.02 -8.41 14.01
CA LEU A 101 15.62 -8.15 12.63
C LEU A 101 16.65 -7.27 11.92
N MET A 102 16.93 -7.61 10.66
CA MET A 102 17.81 -6.83 9.79
C MET A 102 17.13 -6.68 8.43
N ALA A 103 17.24 -5.49 7.85
CA ALA A 103 16.78 -5.18 6.50
C ALA A 103 17.97 -4.73 5.65
N TYR A 104 17.85 -4.90 4.34
CA TYR A 104 18.91 -4.62 3.40
C TYR A 104 18.39 -3.71 2.28
N CYS A 105 19.24 -2.82 1.81
CA CYS A 105 18.99 -1.99 0.63
C CYS A 105 20.29 -1.85 -0.19
N SER A 106 20.17 -1.35 -1.43
CA SER A 106 21.34 -0.97 -2.21
C SER A 106 22.09 0.20 -1.55
N LYS A 107 23.38 0.33 -1.83
CA LYS A 107 24.16 1.52 -1.44
C LYS A 107 23.69 2.80 -2.15
N GLU A 108 22.96 2.64 -3.25
CA GLU A 108 22.44 3.74 -4.10
C GLU A 108 20.95 4.04 -3.83
N ALA A 109 20.36 3.39 -2.82
CA ALA A 109 18.95 3.55 -2.48
C ALA A 109 18.65 4.89 -1.80
#